data_AF-A0A2H0N6E2-F1
#
_entry.id   AF-A0A2H0N6E2-F1
#
_cell.length_a   1.000
_cell.length_b   1.000
_cell.length_c   1.000
_cell.angle_alpha   90.00
_cell.angle_beta   90.00
_cell.angle_gamma   90.00
#
_symmetry.space_group_name_H-M   'P 1'
#
loop_
_entity.id
_entity.type
_entity.pdbx_description
1 polymer ?
#
loop_
_entity_poly.entity_id
_entity_poly.type
_entity_poly.pdbx_seq_one_letter_code
_entity_poly.pdbx_strand_id
1 'polypeptide(L)'
;MSIPLYSFLFAYILFLIFFVIFYILIVYHIHISASYTIFSFFITFFVGTCAILTFYFTWHLLSDVDWKKRVVLFENNSMTLFEKPAPIPLDENVPGTQDEVNFN
;
A
#
# COMPACT_ATOMS: atom_id res chain seq x y z
N MET A 1 -8.97 4.92 7.53
CA MET A 1 -8.11 6.15 7.54
C MET A 1 -7.20 6.11 6.32
N SER A 2 -7.06 7.22 5.60
CA SER A 2 -6.26 7.28 4.36
C SER A 2 -5.02 8.13 4.55
N ILE A 3 -3.85 7.59 4.19
CA ILE A 3 -2.58 8.31 4.22
C ILE A 3 -2.16 8.59 2.76
N PRO A 4 -1.70 9.80 2.44
CA PRO A 4 -1.24 10.09 1.08
C PRO A 4 0.09 9.38 0.79
N LEU A 5 0.27 8.98 -0.47
CA LEU A 5 1.41 8.17 -0.92
C LEU A 5 2.77 8.82 -0.64
N TYR A 6 2.87 10.15 -0.73
CA TYR A 6 4.11 10.88 -0.44
C TYR A 6 4.64 10.65 0.99
N SER A 7 3.78 10.41 1.98
CA SER A 7 4.21 10.14 3.36
C SER A 7 4.96 8.82 3.48
N PHE A 8 4.52 7.79 2.74
CA PHE A 8 5.23 6.51 2.66
C PHE A 8 6.54 6.65 1.90
N LEU A 9 6.54 7.41 0.81
CA LEU A 9 7.73 7.62 -0.01
C LEU A 9 8.83 8.36 0.78
N PHE A 10 8.45 9.32 1.61
CA PHE A 10 9.37 10.03 2.48
C PHE A 10 10.04 9.08 3.49
N ALA A 11 9.27 8.24 4.17
CA ALA A 11 9.80 7.23 5.08
C ALA A 11 10.72 6.23 4.37
N TYR A 12 10.36 5.81 3.15
CA TYR A 12 11.17 4.94 2.31
C TYR A 12 12.53 5.57 1.95
N ILE A 13 12.57 6.84 1.53
CA ILE A 13 13.82 7.54 1.21
C ILE A 13 14.70 7.65 2.46
N LEU A 14 14.11 7.98 3.61
CA LEU A 14 14.84 8.06 4.87
C LEU A 14 15.47 6.71 5.21
N PHE A 15 14.71 5.61 5.12
CA PHE A 15 15.24 4.25 5.26
C PHE A 15 16.39 3.96 4.27
N LEU A 16 16.25 4.37 3.01
CA LEU A 16 17.26 4.16 1.97
C LEU A 16 18.57 4.89 2.30
N ILE A 17 18.51 6.11 2.82
CA ILE A 17 19.70 6.85 3.28
C ILE A 17 20.42 6.09 4.39
N PHE A 18 19.69 5.66 5.42
CA PHE A 18 20.28 4.86 6.51
C PHE A 18 20.92 3.59 5.96
N PHE A 19 20.21 2.86 5.10
CA PHE A 19 20.71 1.65 4.46
C PHE A 19 22.01 1.90 3.68
N VAL A 20 22.08 2.98 2.88
CA VAL A 20 23.29 3.34 2.13
C VAL A 20 24.47 3.65 3.04
N ILE A 21 24.26 4.35 4.16
CA ILE A 21 25.31 4.63 5.14
C ILE A 21 25.88 3.32 5.70
N PHE A 22 25.03 2.41 6.17
CA PHE A 22 25.46 1.11 6.68
C PHE A 22 26.14 0.26 5.59
N TYR A 23 25.62 0.29 4.37
CA TYR A 23 26.21 -0.40 3.24
C TYR A 23 27.64 0.08 2.96
N ILE A 24 27.87 1.39 2.91
CA ILE A 24 29.20 1.97 2.72
C ILE A 24 30.14 1.59 3.87
N LEU A 25 29.66 1.62 5.12
CA LEU A 25 30.46 1.19 6.28
C LEU A 25 30.90 -0.27 6.17
N ILE A 26 30.02 -1.15 5.70
CA ILE A 26 30.32 -2.58 5.46
C ILE A 26 31.35 -2.73 4.34
N VAL A 27 31.18 -2.02 3.22
CA VAL A 27 32.13 -2.05 2.10
C VAL A 27 33.50 -1.55 2.53
N TYR A 28 33.55 -0.46 3.29
CA TYR A 28 34.78 0.08 3.87
C TYR A 28 35.44 -0.92 4.83
N HIS A 29 34.64 -1.55 5.70
CA HIS A 29 35.14 -2.56 6.63
C HIS A 29 35.74 -3.77 5.90
N ILE A 30 35.10 -4.25 4.83
CA ILE A 30 35.62 -5.35 4.00
C ILE A 30 36.95 -4.95 3.34
N HIS A 31 37.05 -3.72 2.84
CA HIS A 31 38.27 -3.23 2.19
C HIS A 31 39.45 -3.14 3.18
N ILE A 32 39.23 -2.62 4.39
CA ILE A 32 40.30 -2.40 5.37
C ILE A 32 40.70 -3.66 6.14
N SER A 33 39.76 -4.57 6.40
CA SER A 33 40.01 -5.78 7.18
C SER A 33 40.85 -6.82 6.44
N ALA A 34 41.20 -6.58 5.16
CA ALA A 34 41.98 -7.45 4.25
C ALA A 34 41.48 -8.91 4.16
N SER A 35 40.38 -9.21 4.85
CA SER A 35 39.67 -10.47 4.86
C SER A 35 38.73 -10.42 3.67
N TYR A 36 39.32 -10.58 2.48
CA TYR A 36 38.58 -10.89 1.26
C TYR A 36 38.08 -12.33 1.35
N THR A 37 37.25 -12.61 2.35
CA THR A 37 36.40 -13.79 2.30
C THR A 37 35.47 -13.54 1.13
N ILE A 38 35.76 -14.17 -0.01
CA ILE A 38 35.02 -14.08 -1.26
C ILE A 38 33.50 -14.13 -1.01
N PHE A 39 33.09 -14.93 -0.02
CA PHE A 39 31.73 -14.99 0.48
C PHE A 39 31.15 -13.64 0.95
N SER A 40 31.85 -12.91 1.83
CA SER A 40 31.41 -11.60 2.33
C SER A 40 31.28 -10.58 1.19
N PHE A 41 32.20 -10.61 0.22
CA PHE A 41 32.10 -9.78 -0.98
C PHE A 41 30.85 -10.11 -1.80
N PHE A 42 30.57 -11.39 -2.06
CA PHE A 42 29.37 -11.81 -2.79
C PHE A 42 28.08 -11.41 -2.08
N ILE A 43 27.99 -11.58 -0.76
CA ILE A 43 26.83 -11.18 0.02
C ILE A 43 26.61 -9.67 -0.07
N THR A 44 27.66 -8.86 0.12
CA THR A 44 27.55 -7.40 0.04
C THR A 44 27.21 -6.95 -1.39
N PHE A 45 27.80 -7.56 -2.42
CA PHE A 45 27.46 -7.27 -3.81
C PHE A 45 26.00 -7.61 -4.13
N PHE A 46 25.52 -8.77 -3.67
CA PHE A 46 24.16 -9.21 -3.89
C PHE A 46 23.14 -8.30 -3.19
N VAL A 47 23.39 -7.97 -1.92
CA VAL A 47 22.54 -7.04 -1.15
C VAL A 47 22.49 -5.66 -1.81
N GLY A 48 23.65 -5.14 -2.27
CA GLY A 48 23.71 -3.87 -2.99
C GLY A 48 22.93 -3.91 -4.31
N THR A 49 23.06 -5.00 -5.08
CA THR A 49 22.33 -5.21 -6.33
C THR A 49 20.82 -5.28 -6.09
N CYS A 50 20.36 -6.03 -5.10
CA CYS A 50 18.94 -6.08 -4.71
C CYS A 50 18.40 -4.71 -4.31
N ALA A 51 19.18 -3.91 -3.58
CA ALA A 51 18.77 -2.56 -3.20
C ALA A 51 18.60 -1.64 -4.42
N ILE A 52 19.57 -1.65 -5.35
CA ILE A 52 19.51 -0.89 -6.61
C ILE A 52 18.29 -1.33 -7.43
N LEU A 53 18.07 -2.63 -7.55
CA LEU A 53 16.94 -3.18 -8.31
C LEU A 53 15.60 -2.78 -7.69
N THR A 54 15.50 -2.83 -6.36
CA THR A 54 14.30 -2.38 -5.62
C THR A 54 14.04 -0.90 -5.86
N PHE A 55 15.07 -0.06 -5.81
CA PHE A 55 14.95 1.36 -6.11
C PHE A 55 14.50 1.61 -7.55
N TYR A 56 15.07 0.89 -8.52
CA TYR A 56 14.69 0.97 -9.92
C TYR A 56 13.23 0.59 -10.15
N PHE A 57 12.77 -0.53 -9.59
CA PHE A 57 11.36 -0.94 -9.67
C PHE A 57 10.45 0.08 -8.99
N THR A 58 10.84 0.59 -7.82
CA THR A 58 10.07 1.62 -7.11
C THR A 58 9.92 2.87 -7.97
N TRP A 59 11.01 3.32 -8.62
CA TRP A 59 10.98 4.45 -9.54
C TRP A 59 10.08 4.20 -10.75
N HIS A 60 10.17 3.02 -11.36
CA HIS A 60 9.34 2.66 -12.50
C HIS A 60 7.85 2.61 -12.14
N LEU A 61 7.50 1.97 -11.01
CA LEU A 61 6.13 1.89 -10.50
C LEU A 61 5.55 3.27 -10.14
N LEU A 62 6.40 4.23 -9.75
CA LEU A 62 5.96 5.57 -9.40
C LEU A 62 5.75 6.51 -10.60
N SER A 63 6.28 6.17 -11.77
CA SER A 63 6.28 7.08 -12.93
C SER A 63 4.88 7.47 -13.41
N ASP A 64 3.92 6.54 -13.33
CA ASP A 64 2.52 6.74 -13.72
C ASP A 64 1.56 6.92 -12.52
N VAL A 65 2.07 7.08 -11.30
CA VAL A 65 1.24 7.18 -10.08
C VAL A 65 1.11 8.63 -9.65
N ASP A 66 -0.13 9.08 -9.43
CA ASP A 66 -0.39 10.38 -8.79
C ASP A 66 0.07 10.35 -7.32
N TRP A 67 1.01 11.23 -6.98
CA TRP A 67 1.66 11.31 -5.68
C TRP A 67 0.69 11.79 -4.59
N LYS A 68 -0.42 12.44 -5.00
CA LYS A 68 -1.52 12.87 -4.13
C LYS A 68 -2.56 11.78 -3.92
N LYS A 69 -2.44 10.63 -4.61
CA LYS A 69 -3.37 9.51 -4.45
C LYS A 69 -3.37 9.05 -2.99
N ARG A 70 -4.58 8.97 -2.43
CA ARG A 70 -4.81 8.46 -1.08
C ARG A 70 -4.72 6.93 -1.09
N VAL A 71 -3.83 6.38 -0.29
CA VAL A 71 -3.73 4.94 -0.07
C VAL A 71 -4.65 4.58 1.10
N VAL A 72 -5.60 3.68 0.85
CA VAL A 72 -6.49 3.16 1.89
C VAL A 72 -5.78 1.97 2.54
N LEU A 73 -5.37 2.14 3.80
CA LEU A 73 -4.58 1.13 4.53
C LEU A 73 -5.45 0.07 5.22
N PHE A 74 -6.69 0.42 5.55
CA PHE A 74 -7.63 -0.45 6.22
C PHE A 74 -9.02 -0.18 5.66
N GLU A 75 -9.59 -1.16 4.97
CA GLU A 75 -11.00 -1.17 4.58
C GLU A 75 -11.79 -1.86 5.69
N ASN A 76 -12.43 -1.08 6.55
CA ASN A 76 -13.24 -1.56 7.65
C ASN A 76 -14.61 -2.01 7.12
N ASN A 77 -14.69 -3.23 6.61
CA ASN A 77 -15.90 -3.82 6.01
C ASN A 77 -16.97 -4.27 7.05
N SER A 78 -17.05 -3.62 8.21
CA SER A 78 -17.91 -4.06 9.33
C SER A 78 -19.37 -3.57 9.24
N MET A 79 -19.75 -2.78 8.23
CA MET A 79 -21.09 -2.16 8.15
C MET A 79 -22.00 -2.69 7.03
N THR A 80 -21.51 -3.55 6.13
CA THR A 80 -22.35 -4.08 5.04
C THR A 80 -23.25 -5.26 5.45
N LEU A 81 -23.05 -5.83 6.65
CA LEU A 81 -23.83 -6.99 7.14
C LEU A 81 -25.17 -6.64 7.81
N PHE A 82 -25.47 -5.37 8.09
CA PHE A 82 -26.66 -4.96 8.85
C PHE A 82 -27.74 -4.22 8.05
N GLU A 83 -27.49 -3.91 6.77
CA GLU A 83 -28.40 -3.08 5.96
C GLU A 83 -28.98 -3.78 4.72
N LYS A 84 -29.05 -5.11 4.70
CA LYS A 84 -30.02 -5.76 3.80
C LYS A 84 -31.29 -6.05 4.58
N PRO A 85 -32.26 -5.10 4.69
CA PRO A 85 -33.59 -5.47 5.13
C PRO A 85 -34.09 -6.54 4.16
N ALA A 86 -34.58 -7.65 4.71
CA ALA A 86 -35.19 -8.70 3.92
C ALA A 86 -36.25 -8.05 3.01
N PRO A 87 -36.35 -8.45 1.72
CA PRO A 87 -37.45 -8.02 0.87
C PRO A 87 -38.76 -8.28 1.63
N ILE A 88 -39.53 -7.23 1.89
CA ILE A 88 -40.86 -7.37 2.47
C ILE A 88 -41.65 -8.23 1.46
N PRO A 89 -42.20 -9.39 1.85
CA PRO A 89 -43.09 -10.12 0.98
C PRO A 89 -44.19 -9.15 0.55
N LEU A 90 -44.37 -8.95 -0.75
CA LEU A 90 -45.57 -8.29 -1.26
C LEU A 90 -46.71 -9.23 -0.90
N ASP A 91 -47.38 -8.96 0.22
CA ASP A 91 -48.63 -9.62 0.55
C ASP A 91 -49.67 -9.14 -0.45
N GLU A 92 -49.90 -9.98 -1.47
CA GLU A 92 -50.93 -9.83 -2.50
C GLU A 92 -52.35 -9.74 -1.90
N ASN A 93 -52.54 -9.99 -0.60
CA ASN A 93 -53.85 -10.07 0.04
C ASN A 93 -54.20 -8.92 0.99
N VAL A 94 -53.60 -7.72 0.85
CA VAL A 94 -54.10 -6.54 1.58
C VAL A 94 -55.26 -5.93 0.80
N PRO A 95 -56.53 -6.08 1.25
CA PRO A 95 -57.68 -5.56 0.53
C PRO A 95 -57.88 -4.09 0.89
N GLY A 96 -57.81 -3.23 -0.13
CA GLY A 96 -58.49 -1.94 -0.14
C GLY A 96 -57.71 -0.76 0.43
N THR A 97 -56.97 -0.06 -0.42
CA THR A 97 -56.95 1.41 -0.41
C THR A 97 -56.53 1.93 -1.79
N GLN A 98 -57.39 1.72 -2.78
CA GLN A 98 -57.38 2.52 -4.01
C GLN A 98 -58.70 3.25 -4.09
N ASP A 99 -58.78 4.40 -3.45
CA ASP A 99 -59.78 5.44 -3.73
C ASP A 99 -59.17 6.79 -3.29
N GLU A 100 -58.08 7.19 -3.95
CA GLU A 100 -57.71 8.61 -3.97
C GLU A 100 -58.64 9.34 -4.94
N VAL A 101 -59.58 10.07 -4.31
CA VAL A 101 -60.59 10.90 -4.91
C VAL A 101 -59.94 12.07 -5.65
N ASN A 102 -60.07 12.09 -6.97
CA ASN A 102 -59.73 13.25 -7.80
C ASN A 102 -60.85 14.29 -7.70
N PHE A 103 -60.59 15.39 -6.98
CA PHE A 103 -61.45 16.57 -6.99
C PHE A 103 -60.91 17.60 -8.00
N ASN A 104 -61.74 17.85 -9.02
CA ASN A 104 -61.78 19.00 -9.95
C ASN A 104 -60.52 19.40 -10.73
#